data_AF-A0AAX2IZ05-F1
#
_entry.id   AF-A0AAX2IZ05-F1
#
_cell.length_a   1.000
_cell.length_b   1.000
_cell.length_c   1.000
_cell.angle_alpha   90.00
_cell.angle_beta   90.00
_cell.angle_gamma   90.00
#
_symmetry.space_group_name_H-M   'P 1'
#
loop_
_entity.id
_entity.type
_entity.pdbx_description
1 polymer ?
#
loop_
_entity_poly.entity_id
_entity_poly.type
_entity_poly.pdbx_seq_one_letter_code
_entity_poly.pdbx_strand_id
1 'polypeptide(L)'
;MAKEYYLSDEIEEIVLASTVLSYSRSDLSSKRFNDLKNGKIPWEAELDLNGLNVESARKSLYQFIQTQIKSNKQCILIIHGADNSQDKPPLMKNLVNRWLPQINDVLAFHSAKPKDGGSAAVYVLLGSVFHVELPTRLPSNRSESTFLVAETKAMERRRRLAEQQGERRFASVKAREHPEEEIKVAPEGELQNSILQHPELNSQRFDGIDPNLNPEPPLNTEARREFDNERREQDKEKQLRLGNMPKFTTAPTPRGP
;
A
#
# COMPACT_ATOMS: atom_id res chain seq x y z
N MET A 1 4.89 13.29 23.97
CA MET A 1 3.70 14.11 24.27
C MET A 1 2.49 13.20 24.19
N ALA A 2 1.62 13.17 25.20
CA ALA A 2 0.37 12.43 25.11
C ALA A 2 -0.48 13.07 24.01
N LYS A 3 -0.89 12.29 23.02
CA LYS A 3 -1.79 12.75 21.97
C LYS A 3 -3.13 13.01 22.64
N GLU A 4 -3.55 14.26 22.76
CA GLU A 4 -4.92 14.59 23.17
C GLU A 4 -5.84 14.24 22.02
N TYR A 5 -6.66 13.20 22.18
CA TYR A 5 -7.71 12.87 21.23
C TYR A 5 -8.99 13.58 21.68
N TYR A 6 -9.46 14.52 20.87
CA TYR A 6 -10.79 15.09 21.00
C TYR A 6 -11.76 14.14 20.29
N LEU A 7 -12.39 13.26 21.07
CA LEU A 7 -13.44 12.38 20.56
C LEU A 7 -14.72 13.20 20.36
N SER A 8 -15.30 13.15 19.16
CA SER A 8 -16.53 13.86 18.86
C SER A 8 -17.75 13.17 19.50
N ASP A 9 -18.68 13.98 20.01
CA ASP A 9 -19.93 13.51 20.61
C ASP A 9 -21.14 13.59 19.67
N GLU A 10 -20.92 14.04 18.44
CA GLU A 10 -21.98 14.16 17.43
C GLU A 10 -22.44 12.77 16.99
N ILE A 11 -23.64 12.37 17.44
CA ILE A 11 -24.28 11.09 17.09
C ILE A 11 -25.12 11.31 15.84
N GLU A 12 -24.66 10.78 14.71
CA GLU A 12 -25.38 10.83 13.43
C GLU A 12 -26.50 9.79 13.34
N GLU A 13 -26.25 8.58 13.84
CA GLU A 13 -27.19 7.46 13.81
C GLU A 13 -27.44 6.92 15.22
N ILE A 14 -28.69 7.00 15.66
CA ILE A 14 -29.11 6.54 16.99
C ILE A 14 -29.32 5.04 16.95
N VAL A 15 -28.57 4.33 17.78
CA VAL A 15 -28.65 2.89 17.99
C VAL A 15 -29.53 2.59 19.19
N LEU A 16 -30.44 1.62 19.02
CA LEU A 16 -31.34 1.14 20.07
C LEU A 16 -30.62 0.20 21.06
N ALA A 17 -31.21 -0.02 22.23
CA ALA A 17 -30.67 -0.90 23.26
C ALA A 17 -30.50 -2.35 22.77
N SER A 18 -31.43 -2.86 21.96
CA SER A 18 -31.40 -4.22 21.41
C SER A 18 -30.44 -4.43 20.24
N THR A 19 -30.02 -3.36 19.57
CA THR A 19 -29.21 -3.46 18.35
C THR A 19 -27.82 -4.00 18.65
N VAL A 20 -27.33 -4.91 17.80
CA VAL A 20 -25.97 -5.42 17.91
C VAL A 20 -25.00 -4.42 17.28
N LEU A 21 -23.99 -3.99 18.04
CA LEU A 21 -22.89 -3.17 17.54
C LEU A 21 -21.89 -4.05 16.79
N SER A 22 -21.44 -3.57 15.63
CA SER A 22 -20.50 -4.28 14.79
C SER A 22 -19.72 -3.28 13.94
N TYR A 23 -18.41 -3.26 14.10
CA TYR A 23 -17.50 -2.42 13.35
C TYR A 23 -16.19 -3.17 13.08
N SER A 24 -15.66 -3.01 11.87
CA SER A 24 -14.37 -3.56 11.48
C SER A 24 -13.67 -2.57 10.56
N ARG A 25 -12.38 -2.34 10.78
CA ARG A 25 -11.53 -1.69 9.80
C ARG A 25 -11.29 -2.59 8.59
N SER A 26 -10.97 -1.97 7.45
CA SER A 26 -10.75 -2.63 6.17
C SER A 26 -9.47 -3.47 6.12
N ASP A 27 -8.51 -3.21 7.01
CA ASP A 27 -7.24 -3.93 7.14
C ASP A 27 -7.35 -5.23 7.96
N LEU A 28 -8.49 -5.47 8.61
CA LEU A 28 -8.71 -6.66 9.43
C LEU A 28 -9.16 -7.85 8.57
N SER A 29 -8.50 -8.99 8.74
CA SER A 29 -8.95 -10.24 8.12
C SER A 29 -10.34 -10.66 8.60
N SER A 30 -11.23 -11.00 7.67
CA SER A 30 -12.59 -11.47 7.95
C SER A 30 -12.63 -12.65 8.93
N LYS A 31 -11.62 -13.54 8.91
CA LYS A 31 -11.52 -14.66 9.85
C LYS A 31 -11.38 -14.16 11.29
N ARG A 32 -10.47 -13.20 11.51
CA ARG A 32 -10.18 -12.64 12.84
C ARG A 32 -11.38 -11.87 13.38
N PHE A 33 -12.06 -11.12 12.52
CA PHE A 33 -13.33 -10.46 12.88
C PHE A 33 -14.42 -11.47 13.26
N ASN A 34 -14.55 -12.57 12.50
CA ASN A 34 -15.52 -13.62 12.81
C ASN A 34 -15.18 -14.35 14.13
N ASP A 35 -13.89 -14.53 14.45
CA ASP A 35 -13.47 -15.11 15.73
C ASP A 35 -13.78 -14.17 16.91
N LEU A 36 -13.68 -12.84 16.73
CA LEU A 36 -14.12 -11.84 17.70
C LEU A 36 -15.65 -11.91 17.92
N LYS A 37 -16.43 -11.90 16.84
CA LYS A 37 -17.90 -12.02 16.89
C LYS A 37 -18.35 -13.29 17.60
N ASN A 38 -17.65 -14.39 17.38
CA ASN A 38 -17.93 -15.66 18.03
C ASN A 38 -17.34 -15.77 19.44
N GLY A 39 -16.72 -14.71 19.98
CA GLY A 39 -16.13 -14.71 21.32
C GLY A 39 -15.09 -15.82 21.52
N LYS A 40 -14.39 -16.21 20.44
CA LYS A 40 -13.29 -17.19 20.49
C LYS A 40 -11.99 -16.55 20.93
N ILE A 41 -11.85 -15.25 20.70
CA ILE A 41 -10.75 -14.45 21.21
C ILE A 41 -11.09 -14.10 22.67
N PRO A 42 -10.37 -14.65 23.67
CA PRO A 42 -10.63 -14.31 25.06
C PRO A 42 -10.29 -12.83 25.29
N TRP A 43 -11.12 -12.13 26.05
CA TRP A 43 -10.79 -10.81 26.54
C TRP A 43 -9.83 -10.91 27.73
N GLU A 44 -8.94 -9.94 27.87
CA GLU A 44 -7.84 -9.96 28.85
C GLU A 44 -7.93 -8.79 29.85
N ALA A 45 -8.86 -7.87 29.62
CA ALA A 45 -9.12 -6.72 30.47
C ALA A 45 -10.58 -6.28 30.30
N GLU A 46 -11.11 -5.69 31.35
CA GLU A 46 -12.48 -5.17 31.40
C GLU A 46 -12.46 -3.71 31.85
N LEU A 47 -13.33 -2.90 31.27
CA LEU A 47 -13.62 -1.55 31.70
C LEU A 47 -15.12 -1.38 31.87
N ASP A 48 -15.54 -0.94 33.07
CA ASP A 48 -16.92 -0.58 33.35
C ASP A 48 -17.11 0.94 33.22
N LEU A 49 -18.08 1.35 32.39
CA LEU A 49 -18.50 2.74 32.17
C LEU A 49 -19.87 3.03 32.80
N ASN A 50 -20.48 2.05 33.44
CA ASN A 50 -21.80 2.17 34.05
C ASN A 50 -21.85 3.29 35.09
N GLY A 51 -22.82 4.19 34.94
CA GLY A 51 -23.04 5.28 35.90
C GLY A 51 -21.97 6.38 35.89
N LEU A 52 -21.00 6.33 34.97
CA LEU A 52 -20.04 7.41 34.80
C LEU A 52 -20.66 8.56 33.99
N ASN A 53 -20.28 9.79 34.35
CA ASN A 53 -20.56 10.96 33.51
C ASN A 53 -19.85 10.81 32.15
N VAL A 54 -20.44 11.36 31.09
CA VAL A 54 -19.94 11.29 29.71
C VAL A 54 -18.45 11.67 29.60
N GLU A 55 -18.05 12.77 30.23
CA GLU A 55 -16.66 13.25 30.20
C GLU A 55 -15.69 12.30 30.92
N SER A 56 -16.10 11.81 32.10
CA SER A 56 -15.33 10.81 32.86
C SER A 56 -15.21 9.50 32.10
N ALA A 57 -16.31 9.03 31.48
CA ALA A 57 -16.35 7.82 30.68
C ALA A 57 -15.40 7.93 29.47
N ARG A 58 -15.41 9.07 28.76
CA ARG A 58 -14.49 9.35 27.65
C ARG A 58 -13.03 9.26 28.08
N LYS A 59 -12.69 9.93 29.18
CA LYS A 59 -11.32 9.95 29.71
C LYS A 59 -10.87 8.56 30.15
N SER A 60 -11.72 7.85 30.89
CA SER A 60 -11.45 6.48 31.36
C SER A 60 -11.29 5.51 30.19
N LEU A 61 -12.18 5.57 29.19
CA LEU A 61 -12.11 4.74 27.98
C LEU A 61 -10.79 4.92 27.25
N TYR A 62 -10.42 6.17 26.97
CA TYR A 62 -9.19 6.46 26.25
C TYR A 62 -7.94 6.03 27.05
N GLN A 63 -7.87 6.37 28.34
CA GLN A 63 -6.76 5.98 29.20
C GLN A 63 -6.63 4.46 29.34
N PHE A 64 -7.76 3.77 29.45
CA PHE A 64 -7.81 2.31 29.52
C PHE A 64 -7.24 1.68 28.25
N ILE A 65 -7.71 2.08 27.07
CA ILE A 65 -7.23 1.57 25.77
C ILE A 65 -5.71 1.79 25.65
N GLN A 66 -5.23 3.00 25.93
CA GLN A 66 -3.80 3.32 25.90
C GLN A 66 -2.98 2.45 26.86
N THR A 67 -3.53 2.15 28.04
CA THR A 67 -2.86 1.28 29.02
C THR A 67 -2.81 -0.16 28.54
N GLN A 68 -3.92 -0.69 27.99
CA GLN A 68 -3.98 -2.08 27.51
C GLN A 68 -3.08 -2.30 26.29
N ILE A 69 -2.96 -1.31 25.40
CA ILE A 69 -2.03 -1.35 24.27
C ILE A 69 -0.58 -1.44 24.77
N LYS A 70 -0.20 -0.61 25.75
CA LYS A 70 1.15 -0.66 26.37
C LYS A 70 1.43 -2.00 27.05
N SER A 71 0.39 -2.66 27.56
CA SER A 71 0.46 -4.00 28.13
C SER A 71 0.38 -5.12 27.08
N ASN A 72 0.42 -4.81 25.77
CA ASN A 72 0.33 -5.75 24.66
C ASN A 72 -0.92 -6.65 24.66
N LYS A 73 -2.03 -6.14 25.20
CA LYS A 73 -3.30 -6.87 25.20
C LYS A 73 -4.01 -6.73 23.87
N GLN A 74 -4.59 -7.84 23.39
CA GLN A 74 -5.22 -7.87 22.07
C GLN A 74 -6.72 -7.63 22.11
N CYS A 75 -7.40 -8.16 23.11
CA CYS A 75 -8.86 -8.13 23.22
C CYS A 75 -9.26 -7.61 24.60
N ILE A 76 -10.17 -6.64 24.61
CA ILE A 76 -10.69 -6.02 25.83
C ILE A 76 -12.22 -6.05 25.80
N LEU A 77 -12.82 -6.04 26.98
CA LEU A 77 -14.26 -5.94 27.18
C LEU A 77 -14.58 -4.54 27.72
N ILE A 78 -15.53 -3.86 27.09
CA ILE A 78 -16.07 -2.59 27.60
C ILE A 78 -17.52 -2.81 27.94
N ILE A 79 -17.87 -2.57 29.20
CA ILE A 79 -19.23 -2.60 29.71
C ILE A 79 -19.72 -1.15 29.73
N HIS A 80 -20.73 -0.87 28.92
CA HIS A 80 -21.39 0.44 28.89
C HIS A 80 -22.76 0.42 29.58
N GLY A 81 -23.27 -0.78 29.86
CA GLY A 81 -24.48 -0.98 30.63
C GLY A 81 -25.73 -1.11 29.79
N ALA A 82 -26.78 -1.58 30.46
CA ALA A 82 -28.12 -1.54 29.95
C ALA A 82 -28.75 -0.21 30.38
N ASP A 83 -29.05 0.67 29.42
CA ASP A 83 -29.93 1.79 29.71
C ASP A 83 -31.35 1.23 29.82
N ASN A 84 -31.85 1.10 31.06
CA ASN A 84 -33.16 0.55 31.39
C ASN A 84 -34.32 1.51 31.09
N SER A 85 -34.07 2.64 30.42
CA SER A 85 -35.10 3.62 30.11
C SER A 85 -35.82 3.19 28.84
N GLN A 86 -37.06 2.72 28.97
CA GLN A 86 -37.90 2.30 27.84
C GLN A 86 -38.14 3.42 26.82
N ASP A 87 -38.06 4.68 27.27
CA ASP A 87 -38.42 5.85 26.46
C ASP A 87 -37.23 6.61 25.86
N LYS A 88 -35.98 6.21 26.16
CA LYS A 88 -34.78 6.92 25.69
C LYS A 88 -33.75 5.98 25.08
N PRO A 89 -33.14 6.37 23.95
CA PRO A 89 -32.06 5.58 23.36
C PRO A 89 -30.86 5.55 24.33
N PRO A 90 -30.11 4.44 24.33
CA PRO A 90 -29.00 4.26 25.25
C PRO A 90 -27.86 5.24 24.95
N LEU A 91 -27.68 6.26 25.78
CA LEU A 91 -26.74 7.34 25.51
C LEU A 91 -25.30 6.81 25.51
N MET A 92 -24.92 6.04 26.54
CA MET A 92 -23.55 5.55 26.69
C MET A 92 -23.17 4.60 25.56
N LYS A 93 -24.10 3.74 25.14
CA LYS A 93 -23.91 2.83 24.00
C LYS A 93 -23.65 3.59 22.70
N ASN A 94 -24.43 4.64 22.43
CA ASN A 94 -24.26 5.46 21.23
C ASN A 94 -22.92 6.20 21.23
N LEU A 95 -22.52 6.74 22.38
CA LEU A 95 -21.22 7.39 22.54
C LEU A 95 -20.06 6.41 22.33
N VAL A 96 -20.11 5.22 22.92
CA VAL A 96 -19.08 4.19 22.73
C VAL A 96 -18.98 3.78 21.25
N ASN A 97 -20.13 3.60 20.57
CA ASN A 97 -20.16 3.31 19.14
C ASN A 97 -19.52 4.43 18.29
N ARG A 98 -19.67 5.69 18.71
CA ARG A 98 -19.08 6.85 18.04
C ARG A 98 -17.59 7.03 18.34
N TRP A 99 -17.17 6.79 19.58
CA TRP A 99 -15.80 7.02 20.04
C TRP A 99 -14.82 5.95 19.58
N LEU A 100 -15.20 4.67 19.61
CA LEU A 100 -14.30 3.57 19.28
C LEU A 100 -13.70 3.65 17.85
N PRO A 101 -14.48 3.94 16.78
CA PRO A 101 -13.93 4.10 15.43
C PRO A 101 -12.93 5.25 15.28
N GLN A 102 -13.02 6.29 16.13
CA GLN A 102 -12.13 7.46 16.08
C GLN A 102 -10.73 7.16 16.67
N ILE A 103 -10.61 6.09 17.44
CA ILE A 103 -9.35 5.65 18.02
C ILE A 103 -8.64 4.76 17.01
N ASN A 104 -7.56 5.28 16.42
CA ASN A 104 -6.77 4.56 15.41
C ASN A 104 -6.28 3.18 15.87
N ASP A 105 -6.06 3.00 17.17
CA ASP A 105 -5.58 1.74 17.74
C ASP A 105 -6.69 0.67 17.84
N VAL A 106 -7.95 1.02 17.59
CA VAL A 106 -9.06 0.06 17.57
C VAL A 106 -9.21 -0.52 16.16
N LEU A 107 -9.07 -1.84 16.04
CA LEU A 107 -9.20 -2.55 14.77
C LEU A 107 -10.63 -2.93 14.45
N ALA A 108 -11.34 -3.44 15.44
CA ALA A 108 -12.73 -3.87 15.31
C ALA A 108 -13.41 -3.94 16.67
N PHE A 109 -14.74 -3.88 16.67
CA PHE A 109 -15.52 -4.20 17.85
C PHE A 109 -16.84 -4.86 17.50
N HIS A 110 -17.38 -5.64 18.44
CA HIS A 110 -18.65 -6.31 18.30
C HIS A 110 -19.33 -6.43 19.66
N SER A 111 -20.66 -6.36 19.73
CA SER A 111 -21.37 -6.62 21.00
C SER A 111 -20.97 -7.98 21.59
N ALA A 112 -20.85 -8.01 22.91
CA ALA A 112 -20.42 -9.19 23.62
C ALA A 112 -21.45 -10.33 23.51
N LYS A 113 -21.02 -11.56 23.82
CA LYS A 113 -21.95 -12.68 23.94
C LYS A 113 -22.79 -12.53 25.21
N PRO A 114 -23.99 -13.14 25.28
CA PRO A 114 -24.83 -13.11 26.49
C PRO A 114 -24.11 -13.51 27.78
N LYS A 115 -23.14 -14.42 27.70
CA LYS A 115 -22.28 -14.84 28.83
C LYS A 115 -21.44 -13.71 29.44
N ASP A 116 -21.07 -12.71 28.64
CA ASP A 116 -20.14 -11.63 29.00
C ASP A 116 -20.82 -10.25 28.93
N GLY A 117 -22.16 -10.19 29.06
CA GLY A 117 -22.93 -8.94 29.11
C GLY A 117 -23.77 -8.61 27.86
N GLY A 118 -23.69 -9.40 26.79
CA GLY A 118 -24.61 -9.28 25.65
C GLY A 118 -24.58 -7.91 24.97
N SER A 119 -25.75 -7.28 24.82
CA SER A 119 -25.89 -5.95 24.22
C SER A 119 -25.44 -4.80 25.11
N ALA A 120 -25.17 -5.06 26.40
CA ALA A 120 -24.69 -4.09 27.38
C ALA A 120 -23.16 -3.99 27.44
N ALA A 121 -22.46 -4.84 26.68
CA ALA A 121 -21.01 -4.88 26.61
C ALA A 121 -20.53 -5.10 25.18
N VAL A 122 -19.26 -4.76 24.93
CA VAL A 122 -18.65 -4.81 23.61
C VAL A 122 -17.24 -5.38 23.71
N TYR A 123 -16.93 -6.38 22.88
CA TYR A 123 -15.55 -6.82 22.66
C TYR A 123 -14.86 -5.87 21.71
N VAL A 124 -13.67 -5.42 22.07
CA VAL A 124 -12.84 -4.55 21.23
C VAL A 124 -11.51 -5.22 20.95
N LEU A 125 -11.18 -5.31 19.68
CA LEU A 125 -9.90 -5.80 19.18
C LEU A 125 -8.95 -4.61 19.00
N LEU A 126 -7.83 -4.66 19.70
CA LEU A 126 -6.79 -3.64 19.66
C LEU A 126 -5.72 -3.98 18.61
N GLY A 127 -5.17 -2.94 18.00
CA GLY A 127 -3.99 -3.00 17.17
C GLY A 127 -2.78 -3.29 18.04
N SER A 128 -2.07 -4.37 17.72
CA SER A 128 -0.76 -4.61 18.32
C SER A 128 0.17 -3.51 17.83
N VAL A 129 0.74 -2.74 18.75
CA VAL A 129 1.98 -2.04 18.45
C VAL A 129 2.99 -3.16 18.29
N PHE A 130 3.30 -3.53 17.04
CA PHE A 130 4.51 -4.27 16.78
C PHE A 130 5.64 -3.41 17.31
N HIS A 131 6.08 -3.68 18.53
CA HIS A 131 7.38 -3.27 18.98
C HIS A 131 8.35 -4.10 18.13
N VAL A 132 8.53 -3.67 16.89
CA VAL A 132 9.70 -4.03 16.12
C VAL A 132 10.81 -3.45 16.97
N GLU A 133 11.42 -4.29 17.80
CA GLU A 133 12.76 -4.03 18.25
C GLU A 133 13.59 -3.98 16.97
N LEU A 134 13.63 -2.81 16.33
CA LEU A 134 14.68 -2.47 15.39
C LEU A 134 15.94 -2.79 16.19
N PRO A 135 16.80 -3.72 15.73
CA PRO A 135 18.02 -4.04 16.44
C PRO A 135 18.88 -2.77 16.50
N THR A 136 18.68 -1.96 17.53
CA THR A 136 19.33 -0.65 17.70
C THR A 136 20.65 -0.82 18.44
N ARG A 137 21.17 -2.05 18.51
CA ARG A 137 22.49 -2.33 19.04
C ARG A 137 23.35 -2.91 17.93
N LEU A 138 24.16 -2.02 17.34
CA LEU A 138 25.46 -2.40 16.81
C LEU A 138 26.14 -3.31 17.85
N PRO A 139 26.73 -4.45 17.44
CA PRO A 139 27.33 -5.39 18.38
C PRO A 139 28.41 -4.69 19.19
N SER A 140 28.12 -4.40 20.45
CA SER A 140 29.04 -3.79 21.40
C SER A 140 29.75 -4.88 22.18
N ASN A 141 30.47 -5.78 21.50
CA ASN A 141 31.71 -6.34 22.04
C ASN A 141 32.55 -7.00 20.95
N ARG A 142 33.86 -6.93 21.16
CA ARG A 142 34.97 -7.24 20.23
C ARG A 142 34.81 -8.57 19.48
N SER A 143 35.15 -8.52 18.18
CA SER A 143 35.14 -9.58 17.16
C SER A 143 33.78 -10.25 17.00
N GLU A 144 33.03 -10.08 15.92
CA GLU A 144 33.43 -10.29 14.54
C GLU A 144 32.55 -9.42 13.61
N SER A 145 33.06 -9.19 12.41
CA SER A 145 32.49 -8.34 11.36
C SER A 145 30.97 -8.38 11.23
N THR A 146 30.35 -7.22 10.96
CA THR A 146 28.92 -7.03 10.63
C THR A 146 28.37 -8.16 9.75
N PHE A 147 27.13 -8.59 9.97
CA PHE A 147 26.48 -9.70 9.24
C PHE A 147 26.72 -9.66 7.72
N LEU A 148 26.59 -8.47 7.10
CA LEU A 148 26.87 -8.25 5.68
C LEU A 148 28.33 -8.54 5.27
N VAL A 149 29.30 -8.26 6.14
CA VAL A 149 30.73 -8.55 5.91
C VAL A 149 31.05 -10.03 6.16
N ALA A 150 30.36 -10.67 7.10
CA ALA A 150 30.48 -12.11 7.33
C ALA A 150 29.91 -12.90 6.13
N GLU A 151 28.76 -12.48 5.60
CA GLU A 151 28.10 -13.10 4.46
C GLU A 151 28.90 -12.91 3.15
N THR A 152 29.44 -11.72 2.91
CA THR A 152 30.32 -11.47 1.75
C THR A 152 31.61 -12.28 1.83
N LYS A 153 32.27 -12.36 3.00
CA LYS A 153 33.44 -13.23 3.18
C LYS A 153 33.13 -14.72 2.99
N ALA A 154 31.95 -15.18 3.41
CA ALA A 154 31.54 -16.57 3.22
C ALA A 154 31.33 -16.90 1.74
N MET A 155 30.73 -15.97 0.97
CA MET A 155 30.59 -16.10 -0.48
C MET A 155 31.94 -16.06 -1.20
N GLU A 156 32.82 -15.13 -0.85
CA GLU A 156 34.18 -15.02 -1.41
C GLU A 156 35.00 -16.31 -1.15
N ARG A 157 34.86 -16.88 0.05
CA ARG A 157 35.53 -18.12 0.44
C ARG A 157 34.96 -19.33 -0.31
N ARG A 158 33.63 -19.41 -0.49
CA ARG A 158 32.97 -20.42 -1.33
C ARG A 158 33.45 -20.33 -2.78
N ARG A 159 33.56 -19.11 -3.32
CA ARG A 159 34.08 -18.87 -4.67
C ARG A 159 35.51 -19.40 -4.82
N ARG A 160 36.43 -19.05 -3.90
CA ARG A 160 37.82 -19.54 -3.93
C ARG A 160 37.93 -21.06 -3.83
N LEU A 161 37.10 -21.69 -3.01
CA LEU A 161 37.06 -23.15 -2.88
C LEU A 161 36.56 -23.82 -4.18
N ALA A 162 35.53 -23.28 -4.81
CA ALA A 162 35.04 -23.77 -6.11
C ALA A 162 36.07 -23.59 -7.24
N GLU A 163 36.87 -22.50 -7.20
CA GLU A 163 37.99 -22.28 -8.13
C GLU A 163 39.12 -23.29 -7.90
N GLN A 164 39.47 -23.60 -6.63
CA GLN A 164 40.47 -24.61 -6.29
C GLN A 164 40.02 -26.04 -6.62
N GLN A 165 38.73 -26.33 -6.50
CA GLN A 165 38.14 -27.61 -6.87
C GLN A 165 37.94 -27.76 -8.39
N GLY A 166 38.31 -26.75 -9.18
CA GLY A 166 38.30 -26.81 -10.64
C GLY A 166 36.91 -26.82 -11.29
N GLU A 167 35.85 -26.55 -10.50
CA GLU A 167 34.47 -26.48 -10.98
C GLU A 167 34.25 -25.28 -11.93
N ARG A 168 35.16 -24.29 -11.89
CA ARG A 168 35.27 -23.24 -12.89
C ARG A 168 36.68 -23.25 -13.48
N ARG A 169 36.80 -23.78 -14.70
CA ARG A 169 37.95 -23.48 -15.55
C ARG A 169 37.84 -22.00 -15.93
N PHE A 170 38.61 -21.13 -15.29
CA PHE A 170 38.87 -19.82 -15.87
C PHE A 170 39.37 -20.06 -17.29
N ALA A 171 38.72 -19.43 -18.27
CA ALA A 171 39.29 -19.37 -19.60
C ALA A 171 40.71 -18.78 -19.42
N SER A 172 41.73 -19.59 -19.69
CA SER A 172 43.10 -19.09 -19.77
C SER A 172 43.07 -18.01 -20.84
N VAL A 173 43.22 -16.75 -20.43
CA VAL A 173 43.45 -15.64 -21.36
C VAL A 173 44.86 -15.87 -21.91
N LYS A 174 44.95 -16.69 -22.96
CA LYS A 174 46.08 -16.61 -23.88
C LYS A 174 46.00 -15.23 -24.50
N ALA A 175 46.94 -14.36 -24.16
CA ALA A 175 47.30 -13.24 -25.02
C ALA A 175 47.80 -13.87 -26.34
N ARG A 176 46.87 -14.16 -27.24
CA ARG A 176 47.13 -14.56 -28.61
C ARG A 176 46.91 -13.31 -29.45
N GLU A 177 47.97 -12.93 -30.14
CA GLU A 177 47.96 -12.01 -31.26
C GLU A 177 46.71 -12.26 -32.11
N HIS A 178 46.02 -11.17 -32.42
CA HIS A 178 44.78 -11.15 -33.18
C HIS A 178 44.95 -11.92 -34.50
N PRO A 179 44.17 -12.98 -34.76
CA PRO A 179 43.86 -13.34 -36.13
C PRO A 179 42.89 -12.28 -36.65
N GLU A 180 43.25 -11.61 -37.73
CA GLU A 180 42.32 -10.82 -38.54
C GLU A 180 41.30 -11.77 -39.16
N GLU A 181 40.22 -12.07 -38.44
CA GLU A 181 38.99 -12.58 -39.05
C GLU A 181 37.89 -11.55 -38.79
N GLU A 182 37.46 -10.90 -39.87
CA GLU A 182 36.35 -9.98 -39.90
C GLU A 182 35.08 -10.67 -39.38
N ILE A 183 34.59 -10.19 -38.24
CA ILE A 183 33.25 -10.51 -37.76
C ILE A 183 32.26 -9.91 -38.76
N LYS A 184 31.55 -10.75 -39.52
CA LYS A 184 30.38 -10.28 -40.28
C LYS A 184 29.29 -9.88 -39.29
N VAL A 185 29.21 -8.58 -39.03
CA VAL A 185 28.11 -7.94 -38.31
C VAL A 185 26.84 -8.17 -39.11
N ALA A 186 25.88 -8.92 -38.53
CA ALA A 186 24.53 -8.98 -39.08
C ALA A 186 23.93 -7.56 -39.07
N PRO A 187 23.18 -7.14 -40.11
CA PRO A 187 22.74 -5.76 -40.22
C PRO A 187 21.82 -5.41 -39.05
N GLU A 188 22.28 -4.53 -38.16
CA GLU A 188 21.56 -4.06 -36.97
C GLU A 188 20.15 -3.50 -37.28
N GLY A 189 19.89 -3.17 -38.55
CA GLY A 189 18.60 -2.65 -39.01
C GLY A 189 17.43 -3.64 -38.92
N GLU A 190 17.65 -4.96 -39.03
CA GLU A 190 16.54 -5.94 -39.02
C GLU A 190 15.94 -6.14 -37.62
N LEU A 191 16.79 -6.09 -36.58
CA LEU A 191 16.37 -6.21 -35.18
C LEU A 191 15.71 -4.93 -34.65
N GLN A 192 16.10 -3.76 -35.16
CA GLN A 192 15.46 -2.48 -34.81
C GLN A 192 14.07 -2.37 -35.47
N ASN A 193 13.92 -2.82 -36.71
CA ASN A 193 12.65 -2.78 -37.44
C ASN A 193 11.57 -3.67 -36.79
N SER A 194 11.93 -4.78 -36.16
CA SER A 194 10.96 -5.66 -35.49
C SER A 194 10.43 -5.10 -34.17
N ILE A 195 11.25 -4.38 -33.41
CA ILE A 195 10.84 -3.68 -32.17
C ILE A 195 9.93 -2.48 -32.48
N LEU A 196 10.19 -1.78 -33.58
CA LEU A 196 9.43 -0.59 -34.01
C LEU A 196 8.10 -0.90 -34.71
N GLN A 197 7.88 -2.15 -35.15
CA GLN A 197 6.66 -2.58 -35.87
C GLN A 197 5.61 -3.27 -34.97
N HIS A 198 5.83 -3.34 -33.64
CA HIS A 198 4.88 -3.98 -32.74
C HIS A 198 3.58 -3.14 -32.58
N PRO A 199 2.38 -3.72 -32.80
CA PRO A 199 1.12 -2.98 -32.84
C PRO A 199 0.75 -2.31 -31.51
N GLU A 200 1.17 -2.87 -30.37
CA GLU A 200 0.86 -2.30 -29.05
C GLU A 200 1.78 -1.14 -28.62
N LEU A 201 2.96 -1.01 -29.24
CA LEU A 201 3.92 0.08 -28.98
C LEU A 201 3.78 1.24 -29.97
N ASN A 202 2.92 1.11 -30.97
CA ASN A 202 2.69 2.14 -31.99
C ASN A 202 1.69 3.22 -31.56
N SER A 203 1.02 3.07 -30.42
CA SER A 203 0.14 4.09 -29.87
C SER A 203 0.90 4.99 -28.89
N GLN A 204 1.05 6.28 -29.23
CA GLN A 204 1.65 7.30 -28.35
C GLN A 204 0.83 7.60 -27.08
N ARG A 205 -0.23 6.84 -26.77
CA ARG A 205 -1.02 7.02 -25.54
C ARG A 205 -0.50 6.21 -24.35
N PHE A 206 0.56 5.42 -24.53
CA PHE A 206 1.22 4.70 -23.44
C PHE A 206 2.39 5.50 -22.83
N ASP A 207 2.23 6.82 -22.67
CA ASP A 207 3.12 7.65 -21.82
C ASP A 207 2.62 7.67 -20.35
N GLY A 208 1.57 6.90 -20.03
CA GLY A 208 0.99 6.82 -18.68
C GLY A 208 0.11 7.99 -18.27
N ILE A 209 -0.20 8.91 -19.20
CA ILE A 209 -1.04 10.10 -18.94
C ILE A 209 -2.40 9.92 -19.62
N ASP A 210 -3.45 10.04 -18.82
CA ASP A 210 -4.85 9.83 -19.22
C ASP A 210 -5.26 10.79 -20.36
N PRO A 211 -5.85 10.32 -21.47
CA PRO A 211 -6.28 11.18 -22.58
C PRO A 211 -7.28 12.28 -22.21
N ASN A 212 -7.88 12.22 -21.03
CA ASN A 212 -8.76 13.26 -20.51
C ASN A 212 -8.01 14.49 -19.96
N LEU A 213 -6.68 14.42 -19.82
CA LEU A 213 -5.86 15.51 -19.27
C LEU A 213 -5.51 16.60 -20.29
N ASN A 214 -5.56 16.29 -21.60
CA ASN A 214 -5.28 17.25 -22.67
C ASN A 214 -6.21 17.02 -23.86
N PRO A 215 -7.46 17.54 -23.81
CA PRO A 215 -8.46 17.30 -24.84
C PRO A 215 -8.08 17.99 -26.15
N GLU A 216 -8.47 17.38 -27.27
CA GLU A 216 -8.26 17.98 -28.59
C GLU A 216 -8.95 19.36 -28.70
N PRO A 217 -8.25 20.39 -29.24
CA PRO A 217 -8.85 21.70 -29.40
C PRO A 217 -10.01 21.67 -30.41
N PRO A 218 -11.02 22.55 -30.25
CA PRO A 218 -12.22 22.55 -31.09
C PRO A 218 -11.96 22.96 -32.54
N LEU A 219 -12.71 22.36 -33.47
CA LEU A 219 -12.45 22.30 -34.93
C LEU A 219 -12.31 23.65 -35.68
N ASN A 220 -12.77 24.77 -35.11
CA ASN A 220 -12.78 26.09 -35.75
C ASN A 220 -11.79 27.09 -35.11
N THR A 221 -10.80 26.62 -34.35
CA THR A 221 -9.81 27.47 -33.68
C THR A 221 -8.46 27.42 -34.36
N GLU A 222 -7.67 28.50 -34.24
CA GLU A 222 -6.28 28.51 -34.68
C GLU A 222 -5.47 27.41 -33.97
N ALA A 223 -5.77 27.18 -32.68
CA ALA A 223 -5.22 26.09 -31.90
C ALA A 223 -5.43 24.70 -32.54
N ARG A 224 -6.53 24.48 -33.27
CA ARG A 224 -6.73 23.22 -34.01
C ARG A 224 -5.81 23.09 -35.22
N ARG A 225 -5.63 24.19 -35.97
CA ARG A 225 -4.72 24.21 -37.12
C ARG A 225 -3.28 23.98 -36.70
N GLU A 226 -2.88 24.59 -35.58
CA GLU A 226 -1.57 24.39 -34.97
C GLU A 226 -1.40 22.94 -34.49
N PHE A 227 -2.37 22.40 -33.75
CA PHE A 227 -2.36 21.00 -33.31
C PHE A 227 -2.21 20.01 -34.49
N ASP A 228 -2.97 20.22 -35.57
CA ASP A 228 -2.90 19.35 -36.76
C ASP A 228 -1.61 19.55 -37.57
N ASN A 229 -0.99 20.74 -37.53
CA ASN A 229 0.32 21.01 -38.13
C ASN A 229 1.43 20.32 -37.34
N GLU A 230 1.44 20.51 -36.03
CA GLU A 230 2.45 19.99 -35.11
C GLU A 230 2.44 18.46 -35.11
N ARG A 231 1.25 17.85 -35.17
CA ARG A 231 1.09 16.40 -35.36
C ARG A 231 1.74 15.91 -36.66
N ARG A 232 1.51 16.60 -37.78
CA ARG A 232 2.12 16.26 -39.08
C ARG A 232 3.64 16.42 -39.05
N GLU A 233 4.15 17.43 -38.34
CA GLU A 233 5.59 17.65 -38.17
C GLU A 233 6.24 16.55 -37.33
N GLN A 234 5.63 16.18 -36.21
CA GLN A 234 6.10 15.07 -35.37
C GLN A 234 6.11 13.73 -36.14
N ASP A 235 5.06 13.46 -36.92
CA ASP A 235 5.01 12.26 -37.76
C ASP A 235 6.12 12.27 -38.82
N LYS A 236 6.39 13.43 -39.44
CA LYS A 236 7.47 13.60 -40.41
C LYS A 236 8.85 13.44 -39.77
N GLU A 237 9.06 14.01 -38.58
CA GLU A 237 10.30 13.87 -37.81
C GLU A 237 10.52 12.42 -37.39
N LYS A 238 9.46 11.72 -36.95
CA LYS A 238 9.49 10.28 -36.64
C LYS A 238 9.89 9.47 -37.86
N GLN A 239 9.36 9.78 -39.05
CA GLN A 239 9.77 9.12 -40.29
C GLN A 239 11.24 9.37 -40.64
N LEU A 240 11.73 10.60 -40.45
CA LEU A 240 13.15 10.93 -40.65
C LEU A 240 14.07 10.16 -39.67
N ARG A 241 13.69 10.07 -38.39
CA ARG A 241 14.41 9.28 -37.37
C ARG A 241 14.47 7.80 -37.72
N LEU A 242 13.42 7.27 -38.34
CA LEU A 242 13.35 5.89 -38.82
C LEU A 242 14.11 5.66 -40.15
N GLY A 243 14.82 6.67 -40.66
CA GLY A 243 15.59 6.58 -41.91
C GLY A 243 14.73 6.63 -43.18
N ASN A 244 13.41 6.80 -43.04
CA ASN A 244 12.47 6.92 -44.16
C ASN A 244 12.45 8.37 -44.65
N MET A 245 13.45 8.74 -45.44
CA MET A 245 13.51 10.08 -46.04
C MET A 245 12.39 10.26 -47.06
N PRO A 246 11.60 11.34 -46.99
CA PRO A 246 10.57 11.60 -47.99
C PRO A 246 11.23 11.76 -49.37
N LYS A 247 10.76 10.96 -50.35
CA LYS A 247 11.21 11.07 -51.73
C LYS A 247 10.72 12.40 -52.28
N PHE A 248 11.61 13.37 -52.44
CA PHE A 248 11.30 14.60 -53.17
C PHE A 248 11.13 14.24 -54.64
N THR A 249 9.89 14.03 -55.07
CA THR A 249 9.55 13.99 -56.49
C THR A 249 9.34 15.43 -56.94
N THR A 250 10.03 15.84 -58.01
CA THR A 250 9.87 17.16 -58.64
C THR A 250 8.61 17.27 -59.50
N ALA A 251 7.75 16.24 -59.49
CA ALA A 251 6.49 16.27 -60.21
C ALA A 251 5.54 17.23 -59.46
N PRO A 252 5.08 18.32 -60.11
CA PRO A 252 4.10 19.19 -59.48
C PRO A 252 2.84 18.36 -59.18
N THR A 253 2.41 18.37 -57.92
CA THR A 253 1.17 17.73 -57.50
C THR A 253 0.01 18.32 -58.31
N PRO A 254 -0.87 17.49 -58.89
CA PRO A 254 -2.04 18.01 -59.57
C PRO A 254 -2.87 18.77 -58.54
N ARG A 255 -3.18 20.04 -58.82
CA ARG A 255 -4.19 20.75 -58.05
C ARG A 255 -5.50 20.01 -58.27
N GLY A 256 -6.04 19.45 -57.19
CA GLY A 256 -7.35 18.82 -57.18
C GLY A 256 -8.46 19.81 -57.60
N PRO A 257 -9.68 19.30 -57.85
CA PRO A 257 -10.80 20.09 -58.35
C PRO A 257 -11.20 21.23 -57.40
#